data_AF-A0A6N8R8L9-F1
#
_entry.id   AF-A0A6N8R8L9-F1
#
_cell.length_a   1.000
_cell.length_b   1.000
_cell.length_c   1.000
_cell.angle_alpha   90.00
_cell.angle_beta   90.00
_cell.angle_gamma   90.00
#
_symmetry.space_group_name_H-M   'P 1'
#
loop_
_entity.id
_entity.type
_entity.pdbx_description
1 polymer ?
#
loop_
_entity_poly.entity_id
_entity_poly.type
_entity_poly.pdbx_seq_one_letter_code
_entity_poly.pdbx_strand_id
1 'polypeptide(L)'
;AIVRYTPHLGVHPLGFEVASVNGVQWFKSGGMLTVNSSENYLTAGLAGLGIIQIPRIAVREALRAGRLIEVLPGYRAEPLSLSLVYPQRRELSRRVNLFMQWLAGVMKEYLD
;
A
#
# COMPACT_ATOMS: atom_id res chain seq x y z
N ALA A 1 -18.75 4.51 -3.50
CA ALA A 1 -18.43 3.07 -3.62
C ALA A 1 -16.94 2.87 -3.34
N ILE A 2 -16.54 1.76 -2.71
CA ILE A 2 -15.11 1.42 -2.50
C ILE A 2 -14.70 0.37 -3.54
N VAL A 3 -13.50 0.51 -4.09
CA VAL A 3 -12.87 -0.56 -4.88
C VAL A 3 -12.20 -1.52 -3.90
N ARG A 4 -12.48 -2.82 -4.02
CA ARG A 4 -11.88 -3.82 -3.13
C ARG A 4 -10.54 -4.28 -3.67
N TYR A 5 -9.55 -4.37 -2.81
CA TYR A 5 -8.27 -5.00 -3.10
C TYR A 5 -8.18 -6.34 -2.36
N THR A 6 -7.81 -7.41 -3.07
CA THR A 6 -7.44 -8.68 -2.45
C THR A 6 -6.22 -9.28 -3.14
N PRO A 7 -5.12 -9.57 -2.43
CA PRO A 7 -3.95 -10.20 -3.04
C PRO A 7 -4.25 -11.64 -3.51
N HIS A 8 -5.28 -12.28 -2.92
CA HIS A 8 -5.72 -13.62 -3.29
C HIS A 8 -7.20 -13.59 -3.70
N LEU A 9 -7.46 -13.88 -4.97
CA LEU A 9 -8.84 -13.98 -5.48
C LEU A 9 -9.58 -15.12 -4.78
N GLY A 10 -10.88 -14.91 -4.52
CA GLY A 10 -11.72 -15.86 -3.78
C GLY A 10 -11.77 -15.65 -2.26
N VAL A 11 -10.89 -14.81 -1.69
CA VAL A 11 -10.95 -14.40 -0.28
C VAL A 11 -11.86 -13.18 -0.14
N HIS A 12 -12.68 -13.16 0.92
CA HIS A 12 -13.47 -11.97 1.26
C HIS A 12 -12.55 -10.84 1.73
N PRO A 13 -12.58 -9.66 1.07
CA PRO A 13 -11.76 -8.53 1.48
C PRO A 13 -12.16 -8.09 2.88
N LEU A 14 -11.17 -7.88 3.75
CA LEU A 14 -11.39 -7.47 5.15
C LEU A 14 -12.09 -6.10 5.24
N GLY A 15 -11.92 -5.25 4.23
CA GLY A 15 -12.62 -3.98 4.07
C GLY A 15 -11.65 -2.81 3.99
N PHE A 16 -12.12 -1.64 4.40
CA PHE A 16 -11.32 -0.43 4.50
C PHE A 16 -10.59 -0.41 5.85
N GLU A 17 -9.28 -0.25 5.83
CA GLU A 17 -8.43 -0.33 7.01
C GLU A 17 -8.29 1.04 7.68
N VAL A 18 -8.36 1.08 9.02
CA VAL A 18 -8.10 2.30 9.80
C VAL A 18 -7.24 1.96 11.01
N ALA A 19 -6.06 2.58 11.09
CA ALA A 19 -5.19 2.53 12.24
C ALA A 19 -5.78 3.32 13.41
N SER A 20 -5.71 2.74 14.61
CA SER A 20 -6.18 3.31 15.87
C SER A 20 -5.18 3.05 16.99
N VAL A 21 -5.34 3.72 18.13
CA VAL A 21 -4.51 3.53 19.33
C VAL A 21 -4.57 2.08 19.83
N ASN A 22 -5.68 1.39 19.57
CA ASN A 22 -5.91 0.00 19.97
C ASN A 22 -5.61 -1.02 18.85
N GLY A 23 -4.86 -0.61 17.81
CA GLY A 23 -4.55 -1.45 16.65
C GLY A 23 -5.42 -1.13 15.43
N VAL A 24 -5.55 -2.10 14.52
CA VAL A 24 -6.22 -1.91 13.23
C VAL A 24 -7.72 -2.22 13.32
N GLN A 25 -8.55 -1.31 12.82
CA GLN A 25 -10.00 -1.50 12.68
C GLN A 25 -10.37 -1.65 11.21
N TRP A 26 -11.24 -2.62 10.92
CA TRP A 26 -11.70 -2.92 9.56
C TRP A 26 -13.16 -2.51 9.39
N PHE A 27 -13.43 -1.66 8.41
CA PHE A 27 -14.78 -1.24 8.06
C PHE A 27 -15.25 -1.98 6.82
N LYS A 28 -16.29 -2.80 6.98
CA LYS A 28 -16.95 -3.44 5.85
C LYS A 28 -17.54 -2.35 4.95
N SER A 29 -17.21 -2.42 3.67
CA SER A 29 -17.79 -1.53 2.67
C SER A 29 -18.32 -2.32 1.47
N GLY A 30 -19.40 -1.81 0.90
CA GLY A 30 -19.87 -2.26 -0.40
C GLY A 30 -18.89 -1.86 -1.50
N GLY A 31 -18.68 -2.75 -2.46
CA GLY A 31 -17.86 -2.51 -3.64
C GLY A 31 -18.41 -3.26 -4.84
N MET A 32 -18.37 -2.64 -6.01
CA MET A 32 -18.80 -3.25 -7.27
C MET A 32 -17.64 -3.90 -8.01
N LEU A 33 -16.40 -3.53 -7.67
CA LEU A 33 -15.18 -4.01 -8.30
C LEU A 33 -14.22 -4.56 -7.24
N THR A 34 -13.64 -5.73 -7.53
CA THR A 34 -12.54 -6.32 -6.77
C THR A 34 -11.34 -6.48 -7.70
N VAL A 35 -10.17 -6.01 -7.29
CA VAL A 35 -8.91 -6.12 -8.01
C VAL A 35 -7.85 -6.78 -7.13
N ASN A 36 -6.80 -7.33 -7.75
CA ASN A 36 -5.70 -8.00 -7.06
C ASN A 36 -4.31 -7.49 -7.46
N SER A 37 -4.25 -6.37 -8.18
CA SER A 37 -2.99 -5.71 -8.54
C SER A 37 -3.06 -4.22 -8.22
N SER A 38 -1.93 -3.67 -7.77
CA SER A 38 -1.83 -2.24 -7.43
C SER A 38 -2.12 -1.34 -8.63
N GLU A 39 -1.74 -1.78 -9.83
CA GLU A 39 -2.00 -1.05 -11.08
C GLU A 39 -3.49 -0.97 -11.41
N ASN A 40 -4.22 -2.09 -11.35
CA ASN A 40 -5.67 -2.09 -11.58
C ASN A 40 -6.40 -1.30 -10.49
N TYR A 41 -5.87 -1.30 -9.27
CA TYR A 41 -6.43 -0.52 -8.18
C TYR A 41 -6.31 0.99 -8.41
N LEU A 42 -5.12 1.45 -8.83
CA LEU A 42 -4.91 2.83 -9.22
C LEU A 42 -5.78 3.23 -10.42
N THR A 43 -5.78 2.41 -11.48
CA THR A 43 -6.58 2.66 -12.68
C THR A 43 -8.07 2.77 -12.36
N ALA A 44 -8.58 1.92 -11.46
CA ALA A 44 -9.98 2.01 -11.01
C ALA A 44 -10.28 3.32 -10.27
N GLY A 45 -9.37 3.80 -9.42
CA GLY A 45 -9.50 5.10 -8.77
C GLY A 45 -9.49 6.26 -9.76
N LEU A 46 -8.56 6.24 -10.72
CA LEU A 46 -8.45 7.25 -11.78
C LEU A 46 -9.66 7.26 -12.73
N ALA A 47 -10.27 6.09 -12.96
CA ALA A 47 -11.49 5.95 -13.74
C ALA A 47 -12.76 6.34 -12.95
N GLY A 48 -12.65 6.75 -11.69
CA GLY A 48 -13.79 7.16 -10.86
C GLY A 48 -14.66 6.00 -10.39
N LEU A 49 -14.15 4.76 -10.41
CA LEU A 49 -14.93 3.57 -10.03
C LEU A 49 -15.10 3.41 -8.51
N GLY A 50 -14.41 4.23 -7.71
CA GLY A 50 -14.60 4.30 -6.26
C GLY A 50 -13.40 4.83 -5.49
N ILE A 51 -13.53 4.82 -4.18
CA ILE A 51 -12.45 5.15 -3.23
C ILE A 51 -11.46 3.99 -3.20
N ILE A 52 -10.16 4.33 -3.22
CA ILE A 52 -9.03 3.40 -3.13
C ILE A 52 -8.17 3.75 -1.91
N GLN A 53 -7.55 2.74 -1.33
CA GLN A 53 -6.61 2.84 -0.21
C GLN A 53 -5.26 2.26 -0.63
N ILE A 54 -4.46 3.09 -1.31
CA ILE A 54 -3.20 2.71 -1.97
C ILE A 54 -2.02 3.47 -1.33
N PRO A 55 -0.79 2.92 -1.30
CA PRO A 55 0.37 3.63 -0.78
C PRO A 55 0.56 4.99 -1.46
N ARG A 56 0.75 6.04 -0.66
CA ARG A 56 0.80 7.44 -1.13
C ARG A 56 1.88 7.67 -2.19
N ILE A 57 2.99 6.93 -2.10
CA ILE A 57 4.08 6.95 -3.09
C ILE A 57 3.58 6.70 -4.52
N ALA A 58 2.62 5.78 -4.70
CA ALA A 58 2.10 5.35 -5.99
C ALA A 58 1.16 6.38 -6.62
N VAL A 59 0.60 7.30 -5.83
CA VAL A 59 -0.42 8.27 -6.28
C VAL A 59 0.00 9.73 -6.15
N ARG A 60 1.24 9.99 -5.75
CA ARG A 60 1.75 11.35 -5.50
C ARG A 60 1.60 12.28 -6.69
N GLU A 61 1.85 11.81 -7.90
CA GLU A 61 1.66 12.61 -9.12
C GLU A 61 0.17 12.86 -9.41
N ALA A 62 -0.67 11.82 -9.31
CA ALA A 62 -2.11 11.94 -9.53
C ALA A 62 -2.78 12.91 -8.54
N LEU A 63 -2.34 12.90 -7.27
CA LEU A 63 -2.76 13.87 -6.24
C LEU A 63 -2.30 15.29 -6.59
N ARG A 64 -1.02 15.46 -6.98
CA ARG A 64 -0.48 16.78 -7.40
C ARG A 64 -1.22 17.35 -8.61
N ALA A 65 -1.57 16.49 -9.57
CA ALA A 65 -2.29 16.87 -10.78
C ALA A 65 -3.81 17.03 -10.57
N GLY A 66 -4.33 16.79 -9.35
CA GLY A 66 -5.77 16.85 -9.05
C GLY A 66 -6.61 15.75 -9.72
N ARG A 67 -5.97 14.73 -10.31
CA ARG A 67 -6.65 13.55 -10.88
C ARG A 67 -7.19 12.62 -9.80
N LEU A 68 -6.58 12.64 -8.63
CA LEU A 68 -7.08 12.02 -7.40
C LEU A 68 -7.15 13.08 -6.30
N ILE A 69 -8.05 12.88 -5.35
CA ILE A 69 -8.18 13.69 -4.14
C ILE A 69 -8.05 12.81 -2.90
N GLU A 70 -7.38 13.30 -1.87
CA GLU A 70 -7.36 12.63 -0.56
C GLU A 70 -8.72 12.79 0.11
N VAL A 71 -9.28 11.67 0.58
CA VAL A 71 -10.53 11.65 1.34
C VAL A 71 -10.26 11.02 2.70
N LEU A 72 -11.03 11.42 3.72
CA LEU A 72 -10.93 10.86 5.07
C LEU A 72 -9.51 10.94 5.68
N PRO A 73 -8.84 12.11 5.69
CA PRO A 73 -7.42 12.21 6.12
C PRO A 73 -7.17 11.76 7.57
N GLY A 74 -8.19 11.75 8.43
CA GLY A 74 -8.13 11.24 9.81
C GLY A 74 -8.28 9.72 9.95
N TYR A 75 -8.51 8.98 8.86
CA TYR A 75 -8.78 7.54 8.86
C TYR A 75 -7.77 6.81 7.96
N ARG A 76 -6.50 6.79 8.37
CA ARG A 76 -5.40 6.20 7.60
C ARG A 76 -5.24 4.72 7.91
N ALA A 77 -4.85 3.93 6.92
CA ALA A 77 -4.38 2.55 7.14
C ALA A 77 -3.06 2.54 7.92
N GLU A 78 -2.70 1.39 8.48
CA GLU A 78 -1.39 1.19 9.07
C GLU A 78 -0.28 1.36 8.01
N PRO A 79 0.85 2.01 8.34
CA PRO A 79 1.99 2.09 7.42
C PRO A 79 2.49 0.71 7.01
N LEU A 80 2.64 0.47 5.71
CA LEU A 80 3.20 -0.77 5.20
C LEU A 80 4.68 -0.89 5.60
N SER A 81 5.03 -1.99 6.25
CA SER A 81 6.42 -2.31 6.55
C SER A 81 7.19 -2.71 5.28
N LEU A 82 8.36 -2.11 5.07
CA LEU A 82 9.28 -2.50 4.00
C LEU A 82 10.36 -3.43 4.55
N SER A 83 10.51 -4.60 3.92
CA SER A 83 11.47 -5.63 4.33
C SER A 83 12.42 -5.98 3.19
N LEU A 84 13.71 -6.17 3.51
CA LEU A 84 14.69 -6.77 2.61
C LEU A 84 14.74 -8.27 2.86
N VAL A 85 14.25 -9.07 1.90
CA VAL A 85 14.19 -10.53 2.01
C VAL A 85 15.38 -11.14 1.28
N TYR A 86 16.13 -12.01 1.97
CA TYR A 86 17.28 -12.73 1.43
C TYR A 86 17.33 -14.16 1.98
N PRO A 87 17.92 -15.13 1.25
CA PRO A 87 18.03 -16.49 1.74
C PRO A 87 18.84 -16.56 3.02
N GLN A 88 18.33 -17.27 4.01
CA GLN A 88 19.06 -17.53 5.24
C GLN A 88 20.28 -18.41 4.92
N ARG A 89 21.48 -17.86 5.11
CA ARG A 89 22.77 -18.57 4.97
C ARG A 89 23.56 -18.38 6.26
N ARG A 90 24.39 -19.38 6.61
CA ARG A 90 25.26 -19.33 7.79
C ARG A 90 26.13 -18.07 7.82
N GLU A 91 26.68 -17.69 6.66
CA GLU A 91 27.46 -16.47 6.46
C GLU A 91 26.84 -15.64 5.35
N LEU A 92 26.34 -14.43 5.68
CA LEU A 92 25.85 -13.49 4.68
C LEU A 92 27.06 -12.94 3.91
N SER A 93 27.03 -13.03 2.58
CA SER A 93 28.11 -12.48 1.75
C SER A 93 28.32 -10.99 2.05
N ARG A 94 29.58 -10.58 2.23
CA ARG A 94 29.97 -9.18 2.47
C ARG A 94 29.38 -8.23 1.41
N ARG A 95 29.29 -8.67 0.15
CA ARG A 95 28.70 -7.88 -0.94
C ARG A 95 27.21 -7.63 -0.73
N VAL A 96 26.46 -8.64 -0.26
CA VAL A 96 25.02 -8.51 0.03
C VAL A 96 24.81 -7.59 1.22
N ASN A 97 25.61 -7.73 2.28
CA ASN A 97 25.53 -6.84 3.45
C ASN A 97 25.81 -5.37 3.06
N LEU A 98 26.87 -5.11 2.29
CA LEU A 98 27.19 -3.76 1.81
C LEU A 98 26.06 -3.19 0.94
N PHE A 99 25.49 -4.00 0.03
CA PHE A 99 24.35 -3.58 -0.78
C PHE A 99 23.12 -3.24 0.08
N MET A 100 22.81 -4.07 1.07
CA MET A 100 21.68 -3.83 1.98
C MET A 100 21.88 -2.53 2.78
N GLN A 101 23.09 -2.27 3.28
CA GLN A 101 23.39 -1.03 4.00
C GLN A 101 23.28 0.20 3.10
N TRP A 102 23.83 0.12 1.89
CA TRP A 102 23.71 1.18 0.90
C TRP A 102 22.24 1.45 0.54
N LEU A 103 21.48 0.40 0.24
CA LEU A 103 20.06 0.51 -0.12
C LEU A 103 19.24 1.07 1.04
N ALA A 104 19.49 0.63 2.27
CA ALA A 104 18.85 1.20 3.46
C ALA A 104 19.13 2.71 3.60
N GLY A 105 20.34 3.16 3.23
CA GLY A 105 20.67 4.58 3.16
C GLY A 105 19.85 5.32 2.10
N VAL A 106 19.81 4.79 0.86
CA VAL A 106 19.04 5.37 -0.27
C VAL A 106 17.55 5.43 0.05
N MET A 107 16.99 4.38 0.66
CA MET A 107 15.56 4.28 0.92
C MET A 107 15.06 5.28 1.97
N LYS A 108 15.93 5.86 2.81
CA LYS A 108 15.51 6.86 3.82
C LYS A 108 14.81 8.07 3.21
N GLU A 109 15.17 8.47 1.99
CA GLU A 109 14.54 9.61 1.28
C GLU A 109 13.13 9.30 0.75
N TYR A 110 12.72 8.03 0.78
CA TYR A 110 11.46 7.56 0.23
C TYR A 110 10.52 6.98 1.30
N LEU A 111 11.01 6.81 2.54
CA LEU A 111 10.27 6.31 3.70
C LEU A 111 9.84 7.50 4.56
N ASP A 112 8.80 8.20 4.11
CA ASP A 112 8.06 9.21 4.89
C ASP A 112 7.00 8.56 5.79
#